data_AF-A0A918QAB7-F1
#
_entry.id   AF-A0A918QAB7-F1
#
_cell.length_a   1.000
_cell.length_b   1.000
_cell.length_c   1.000
_cell.angle_alpha   90.00
_cell.angle_beta   90.00
_cell.angle_gamma   90.00
#
_symmetry.space_group_name_H-M   'P 1'
#
loop_
_entity.id
_entity.type
_entity.pdbx_description
1 polymer ?
#
loop_
_entity_poly.entity_id
_entity_poly.type
_entity_poly.pdbx_seq_one_letter_code
_entity_poly.pdbx_strand_id
1 'polypeptide(L)' 'MQTRALRAYLRWRNANARHRDVLAAECRERTRVRSEKGIRWGGRTRKAAA' A
#
# COMPACT_ATOMS: atom_id res chain seq x y z
N MET A 1 -37.01 5.91 2.57
CA MET A 1 -36.61 4.62 3.19
C MET A 1 -35.30 4.14 2.56
N GLN A 2 -34.39 3.52 3.32
CA GLN A 2 -33.16 2.78 2.90
C GLN A 2 -31.78 3.47 2.79
N THR A 3 -31.63 4.79 2.89
CA THR A 3 -30.29 5.43 2.74
C THR A 3 -29.34 5.17 3.91
N ARG A 4 -29.85 5.06 5.14
CA ARG A 4 -29.03 4.82 6.35
C ARG A 4 -28.49 3.40 6.44
N ALA A 5 -29.31 2.39 6.12
CA ALA A 5 -28.91 0.99 6.14
C ALA A 5 -27.87 0.69 5.05
N LEU A 6 -28.08 1.20 3.83
CA LEU A 6 -27.13 1.07 2.73
C LEU A 6 -25.78 1.73 3.08
N ARG A 7 -25.79 2.93 3.68
CA ARG A 7 -24.56 3.61 4.11
C ARG A 7 -23.82 2.84 5.20
N ALA A 8 -24.53 2.25 6.16
CA ALA A 8 -23.93 1.41 7.19
C ALA A 8 -23.28 0.16 6.58
N TYR A 9 -23.98 -0.50 5.65
CA TYR A 9 -23.47 -1.67 4.94
C TYR A 9 -22.23 -1.35 4.10
N LEU A 10 -22.24 -0.26 3.32
CA LEU A 10 -21.08 0.15 2.53
C LEU A 10 -19.89 0.55 3.39
N ARG A 11 -20.12 1.16 4.56
CA ARG A 11 -19.05 1.51 5.51
C ARG A 11 -18.41 0.26 6.10
N TRP A 12 -19.20 -0.72 6.50
CA TRP A 12 -18.70 -2.01 6.97
C TRP A 12 -17.95 -2.75 5.86
N ARG A 13 -18.52 -2.83 4.65
CA ARG A 13 -17.87 -3.49 3.50
C ARG A 13 -16.53 -2.84 3.15
N ASN A 14 -16.45 -1.50 3.10
CA ASN A 14 -15.20 -0.80 2.82
C ASN A 14 -14.16 -0.92 3.94
N ALA A 15 -14.60 -1.03 5.20
CA ALA A 15 -13.69 -1.28 6.31
C ALA A 15 -13.09 -2.69 6.23
N ASN A 16 -13.89 -3.69 5.84
CA ASN A 16 -13.45 -5.08 5.69
C ASN A 16 -12.72 -5.36 4.37
N ALA A 17 -12.99 -4.59 3.31
CA ALA A 17 -12.28 -4.67 2.02
C ALA A 17 -10.88 -4.04 2.06
N ARG A 18 -10.55 -3.28 3.12
CA ARG A 18 -9.19 -2.83 3.39
C ARG A 18 -8.36 -4.02 3.90
N HIS A 19 -7.88 -4.81 2.96
CA HIS A 19 -6.92 -5.89 3.21
C HIS A 19 -5.56 -5.30 3.62
N ARG A 20 -5.41 -5.04 4.92
CA ARG A 20 -4.20 -4.45 5.50
C ARG A 20 -2.96 -5.33 5.30
N ASP A 21 -3.18 -6.62 5.16
CA ASP A 21 -2.20 -7.64 4.77
C ASP A 21 -1.71 -7.45 3.32
N VAL A 22 -2.60 -7.13 2.38
CA VAL A 22 -2.23 -6.79 0.99
C VAL A 22 -1.44 -5.49 0.97
N LEU A 23 -1.87 -4.46 1.68
CA LEU A 23 -1.11 -3.21 1.80
C LEU A 23 0.27 -3.42 2.45
N ALA A 24 0.35 -4.30 3.46
CA ALA A 24 1.62 -4.68 4.06
C ALA A 24 2.50 -5.51 3.11
N ALA A 25 1.91 -6.35 2.26
CA ALA A 25 2.61 -7.08 1.21
C ALA A 25 3.16 -6.12 0.13
N GLU A 26 2.36 -5.17 -0.35
CA GLU A 26 2.79 -4.13 -1.31
C GLU A 26 3.90 -3.24 -0.75
N CYS A 27 3.83 -2.85 0.53
CA CYS A 27 4.89 -2.10 1.18
C CYS A 27 6.20 -2.88 1.29
N ARG A 28 6.14 -4.18 1.59
CA ARG A 28 7.30 -5.08 1.58
C ARG A 28 7.89 -5.20 0.18
N GLU A 29 7.04 -5.35 -0.83
CA GLU A 29 7.46 -5.46 -2.22
C GLU A 29 8.10 -4.16 -2.74
N ARG A 30 7.51 -2.99 -2.46
CA ARG A 30 8.15 -1.70 -2.78
C ARG A 30 9.49 -1.52 -2.09
N THR A 31 9.64 -2.06 -0.88
CA THR A 31 10.94 -2.01 -0.19
C THR A 31 11.97 -2.90 -0.86
N ARG A 32 11.59 -4.12 -1.30
CA ARG A 32 12.45 -5.00 -2.10
C ARG A 32 12.87 -4.36 -3.41
N VAL A 33 11.90 -3.87 -4.19
CA VAL A 33 12.14 -3.17 -5.47
C VAL A 33 13.06 -1.97 -5.29
N ARG A 34 12.93 -1.22 -4.18
CA ARG A 34 13.85 -0.09 -3.90
C ARG A 34 15.27 -0.54 -3.55
N SER A 35 15.42 -1.63 -2.80
CA SER A 35 16.73 -2.19 -2.46
C SER A 35 17.43 -2.77 -3.69
N GLU A 36 16.71 -3.50 -4.53
CA GLU A 36 17.22 -4.05 -5.80
C GLU A 36 17.65 -2.94 -6.76
N LYS A 37 16.84 -1.89 -6.89
CA LYS A 37 17.17 -0.75 -7.76
C LYS A 37 18.17 0.22 -7.13
N GLY A 38 18.56 0.02 -5.86
CA GLY A 38 19.45 0.93 -5.12
C GLY A 38 18.90 2.36 -4.99
N ILE A 39 17.57 2.54 -4.95
CA ILE A 39 16.92 3.86 -4.95
C ILE A 39 16.75 4.34 -3.50
N ARG A 40 17.42 5.45 -3.16
CA ARG A 40 17.21 6.15 -1.88
C ARG A 40 15.89 6.91 -1.91
N TRP A 41 15.28 7.09 -0.73
CA TRP A 41 14.19 8.03 -0.55
C TRP A 41 14.58 9.40 -1.15
N GLY A 42 13.77 9.90 -2.10
CA GLY A 42 14.10 11.08 -2.91
C GLY A 42 14.63 10.81 -4.32
N GLY A 43 14.58 9.56 -4.81
CA GLY A 43 14.80 9.23 -6.23
C GLY A 43 16.26 9.19 -6.69
N ARG A 44 17.23 9.46 -5.80
CA ARG A 44 18.65 9.30 -6.13
C ARG A 44 19.05 7.83 -6.09
N THR A 45 19.45 7.32 -7.25
CA THR A 45 20.09 6.01 -7.39
C THR A 45 21.48 6.07 -6.74
N ARG A 46 21.80 5.04 -5.95
CA ARG A 46 23.11 4.90 -5.34
C ARG A 46 24.10 4.45 -6.43
N LYS A 47 25.03 5.31 -6.85
CA LYS A 47 26.14 4.87 -7.74
C LYS A 47 26.96 3.82 -7.00
N ALA A 48 27.25 2.70 -7.67
CA ALA A 48 28.21 1.72 -7.18
C ALA A 48 29.59 2.39 -7.02
N ALA A 49 30.26 2.13 -5.91
CA ALA A 49 31.62 2.61 -5.68
C ALA A 49 32.56 1.91 -6.68
N ALA A 50 33.40 2.70 -7.35
CA ALA A 50 34.45 2.24 -8.26
C ALA A 50 35.66 1.72 -7.48
#